data_AF-A0A9P9PUC6-F1
#
_entry.id   AF-A0A9P9PUC6-F1
#
_cell.length_a   1.000
_cell.length_b   1.000
_cell.length_c   1.000
_cell.angle_alpha   90.00
_cell.angle_beta   90.00
_cell.angle_gamma   90.00
#
_symmetry.space_group_name_H-M   'P 1'
#
loop_
_entity.id
_entity.type
_entity.pdbx_description
1 polymer ?
#
loop_
_entity_poly.entity_id
_entity_poly.type
_entity_poly.pdbx_seq_one_letter_code
_entity_poly.pdbx_strand_id
1 'polypeptide(L)'
;MVCMLQALLHNKNMTTLVMLTPIIFLPHEFLRLAVDLVHYSQGDGIRLCLQISRIALLTLACVVILLVEYRLKVTFLKSSLWTMLSAGAAKALRRLALQHDPESFPKRREETGWFLGAGGVIAIIWICSTQKDPHVFVDLKYAPPAVMLVNLVATTAALLLGRSMILPLDEDRLEVEVEAARCYHDSIVLMVVSGIANCSTAFSIRRSYTSWLQYCCFAVALICASLGPRRAIDYGQIHQPYSETTAYELVGSVSSTSLEDAEADPVQGNDRQAQQQGLESKNSEKHTWSFWGVVVVSLLWAGSVAFNLSAPEPERLPARIDQSYEPPSQLEIVLSMYKEPIEDVKDLLASLKSAHETRKASVTIYTKDEEADAVHIKLITGADSVIKLQNVGREGETYLYHITNRWDSLAKHTMYLQADVGFSKNFYKRLRNYFVPERTGFLHLGFFEPCSCEQCGDEFWWWDHAKLIPKYYAEIYNLTCEDVLLSYKGSFIASAARTRGLGKEFYHDLRQTLVDKNSWAHQPEFLQGRPDSMAAPDFGYTLERMWSMVFQCAEMDIAWKCPSSTSGWRLGGDISDCQCFDVE
;
A
#
# COMPACT_ATOMS: atom_id res chain seq x y z
N MET A 1 9.29 -12.10 7.58
CA MET A 1 9.84 -10.83 8.08
C MET A 1 10.17 -9.87 6.94
N VAL A 2 11.10 -10.21 6.04
CA VAL A 2 11.51 -9.33 4.93
C VAL A 2 10.36 -8.93 4.02
N CYS A 3 9.54 -9.90 3.60
CA CYS A 3 8.38 -9.63 2.77
C CYS A 3 7.32 -8.74 3.51
N MET A 4 7.29 -8.76 4.85
CA MET A 4 6.42 -7.89 5.66
C MET A 4 6.95 -6.47 5.71
N LEU A 5 8.26 -6.29 5.90
CA LEU A 5 8.92 -4.99 5.82
C LEU A 5 8.73 -4.38 4.42
N GLN A 6 8.90 -5.18 3.36
CA GLN A 6 8.63 -4.77 1.99
C GLN A 6 7.16 -4.45 1.74
N ALA A 7 6.23 -5.21 2.33
CA ALA A 7 4.81 -4.91 2.28
C ALA A 7 4.50 -3.59 2.99
N LEU A 8 5.13 -3.29 4.12
CA LEU A 8 4.95 -2.02 4.83
C LEU A 8 5.58 -0.84 4.08
N LEU A 9 6.77 -1.01 3.49
CA LEU A 9 7.45 0.06 2.75
C LEU A 9 6.74 0.40 1.43
N HIS A 10 6.21 -0.59 0.72
CA HIS A 10 5.61 -0.38 -0.60
C HIS A 10 4.10 -0.17 -0.60
N ASN A 11 3.46 -0.15 0.57
CA ASN A 11 2.02 -0.02 0.65
C ASN A 11 1.58 1.42 0.86
N LYS A 12 0.76 1.93 -0.08
CA LYS A 12 0.11 3.24 0.05
C LYS A 12 -1.18 3.17 0.91
N ASN A 13 -1.74 1.98 1.16
CA ASN A 13 -2.95 1.75 1.96
C ASN A 13 -2.72 0.78 3.13
N MET A 14 -2.21 1.30 4.27
CA MET A 14 -1.90 0.48 5.45
C MET A 14 -3.10 -0.33 5.95
N THR A 15 -4.31 0.23 5.86
CA THR A 15 -5.53 -0.49 6.26
C THR A 15 -5.70 -1.77 5.49
N THR A 16 -5.59 -1.73 4.16
CA THR A 16 -5.78 -2.93 3.34
C THR A 16 -4.79 -4.01 3.71
N LEU A 17 -3.54 -3.68 4.01
CA LEU A 17 -2.56 -4.68 4.48
C LEU A 17 -2.99 -5.34 5.79
N VAL A 18 -3.51 -4.58 6.76
CA VAL A 18 -4.06 -5.15 7.99
C VAL A 18 -5.30 -6.00 7.69
N MET A 19 -6.16 -5.55 6.77
CA MET A 19 -7.36 -6.28 6.37
C MET A 19 -7.07 -7.60 5.64
N LEU A 20 -5.86 -7.77 5.09
CA LEU A 20 -5.42 -9.01 4.45
C LEU A 20 -4.80 -10.02 5.42
N THR A 21 -4.58 -9.64 6.68
CA THR A 21 -4.04 -10.54 7.72
C THR A 21 -4.86 -11.84 7.88
N PRO A 22 -6.20 -11.88 7.69
CA PRO A 22 -6.96 -13.13 7.71
C PRO A 22 -6.51 -14.20 6.70
N ILE A 23 -5.75 -13.84 5.64
CA ILE A 23 -5.14 -14.80 4.71
C ILE A 23 -4.22 -15.80 5.43
N ILE A 24 -3.63 -15.41 6.57
CA ILE A 24 -2.80 -16.30 7.40
C ILE A 24 -3.55 -17.54 7.88
N PHE A 25 -4.87 -17.46 8.05
CA PHE A 25 -5.64 -18.62 8.50
C PHE A 25 -5.85 -19.65 7.37
N LEU A 26 -5.77 -19.24 6.09
CA LEU A 26 -6.05 -20.12 4.96
C LEU A 26 -5.14 -21.37 4.91
N PRO A 27 -3.80 -21.26 4.95
CA PRO A 27 -2.95 -22.45 4.92
C PRO A 27 -3.22 -23.42 6.07
N HIS A 28 -3.54 -22.91 7.26
CA HIS A 28 -3.90 -23.74 8.41
C HIS A 28 -5.19 -24.52 8.17
N GLU A 29 -6.21 -23.84 7.65
CA GLU A 29 -7.51 -24.46 7.39
C GLU A 29 -7.47 -25.43 6.20
N PHE A 30 -6.68 -25.14 5.16
CA PHE A 30 -6.44 -26.06 4.05
C PHE A 30 -5.68 -27.32 4.49
N LEU A 31 -4.63 -27.16 5.31
CA LEU A 31 -3.87 -28.30 5.80
C LEU A 31 -4.71 -29.19 6.71
N ARG A 32 -5.54 -28.57 7.57
CA ARG A 32 -6.49 -29.30 8.41
C ARG A 32 -7.53 -30.04 7.58
N LEU A 33 -8.11 -29.37 6.58
CA LEU A 33 -9.04 -29.99 5.64
C LEU A 33 -8.40 -31.20 4.93
N ALA A 34 -7.13 -31.09 4.53
CA ALA A 34 -6.40 -32.20 3.91
C ALA A 34 -6.24 -33.40 4.86
N VAL A 35 -5.90 -33.16 6.13
CA VAL A 35 -5.82 -34.22 7.16
C VAL A 35 -7.18 -34.87 7.41
N ASP A 36 -8.23 -34.06 7.54
CA ASP A 36 -9.61 -34.52 7.76
C ASP A 36 -10.12 -35.35 6.55
N LEU A 37 -9.75 -34.98 5.33
CA LEU A 37 -10.06 -35.75 4.11
C LEU A 37 -9.35 -37.11 4.08
N VAL A 38 -8.11 -37.19 4.58
CA VAL A 38 -7.37 -38.45 4.68
C VAL A 38 -7.98 -39.37 5.74
N HIS A 39 -8.50 -38.81 6.84
CA HIS A 39 -9.09 -39.54 7.96
C HIS A 39 -10.62 -39.63 7.86
N TYR A 40 -11.19 -39.41 6.67
CA TYR A 40 -12.61 -39.29 6.47
C TYR A 40 -13.36 -40.59 6.84
N SER A 41 -14.06 -40.54 7.97
CA SER A 41 -14.98 -41.58 8.41
C SER A 41 -16.38 -41.33 7.82
N GLN A 42 -17.12 -42.40 7.55
CA GLN A 42 -18.38 -42.42 6.79
C GLN A 42 -19.57 -41.63 7.42
N GLY A 43 -19.35 -40.91 8.53
CA GLY A 43 -20.37 -40.11 9.23
C GLY A 43 -20.18 -38.58 9.24
N ASP A 44 -19.04 -38.04 8.77
CA ASP A 44 -18.66 -36.63 9.02
C ASP A 44 -18.97 -35.65 7.85
N GLY A 45 -19.83 -36.05 6.91
CA GLY A 45 -20.10 -35.26 5.69
C GLY A 45 -20.52 -33.80 5.95
N ILE A 46 -21.38 -33.54 6.94
CA ILE A 46 -21.87 -32.19 7.25
C ILE A 46 -20.75 -31.28 7.77
N ARG A 47 -19.87 -31.80 8.65
CA ARG A 47 -18.73 -31.05 9.19
C ARG A 47 -17.76 -30.67 8.08
N LEU A 48 -17.46 -31.62 7.20
CA LEU A 48 -16.60 -31.39 6.04
C LEU A 48 -17.18 -30.29 5.13
N CYS A 49 -18.49 -30.35 4.83
CA CYS A 49 -19.17 -29.31 4.04
C CYS A 49 -19.09 -27.92 4.69
N LEU A 50 -19.33 -27.82 6.01
CA LEU A 50 -19.23 -26.55 6.75
C LEU A 50 -17.81 -25.98 6.75
N GLN A 51 -16.80 -26.84 6.85
CA GLN A 51 -15.39 -26.44 6.78
C GLN A 51 -15.02 -25.93 5.39
N ILE A 52 -15.45 -26.62 4.34
CA ILE A 52 -15.26 -26.19 2.95
C ILE A 52 -15.96 -24.85 2.71
N SER A 53 -17.22 -24.69 3.15
CA SER A 53 -17.95 -23.43 2.96
C SER A 53 -17.28 -22.27 3.69
N ARG A 54 -16.77 -22.51 4.90
CA ARG A 54 -16.04 -21.51 5.69
C ARG A 54 -14.74 -21.08 5.00
N ILE A 55 -13.95 -22.03 4.50
CA ILE A 55 -12.71 -21.75 3.75
C ILE A 55 -13.02 -20.99 2.45
N ALA A 56 -14.08 -21.38 1.74
CA ALA A 56 -14.53 -20.70 0.54
C ALA A 56 -14.96 -19.25 0.83
N LEU A 57 -15.75 -19.01 1.89
CA LEU A 57 -16.18 -17.68 2.31
C LEU A 57 -15.00 -16.80 2.74
N LEU A 58 -14.06 -17.35 3.53
CA LEU A 58 -12.85 -16.62 3.93
C LEU A 58 -12.00 -16.25 2.71
N THR A 59 -11.80 -17.19 1.79
CA THR A 59 -11.04 -16.95 0.56
C THR A 59 -11.72 -15.89 -0.30
N LEU A 60 -13.03 -16.00 -0.52
CA LEU A 60 -13.81 -15.04 -1.29
C LEU A 60 -13.75 -13.64 -0.67
N ALA A 61 -13.90 -13.54 0.66
CA ALA A 61 -13.80 -12.27 1.37
C ALA A 61 -12.41 -11.61 1.18
N CYS A 62 -11.32 -12.36 1.33
CA CYS A 62 -9.96 -11.86 1.11
C CYS A 62 -9.74 -11.44 -0.36
N VAL A 63 -10.28 -12.19 -1.33
CA VAL A 63 -10.22 -11.84 -2.75
C VAL A 63 -10.99 -10.54 -3.02
N VAL A 64 -12.18 -10.35 -2.45
CA VAL A 64 -12.94 -9.11 -2.61
C VAL A 64 -12.20 -7.92 -2.00
N ILE A 65 -11.57 -8.08 -0.82
CA ILE A 65 -10.76 -7.02 -0.20
C ILE A 65 -9.65 -6.55 -1.14
N LEU A 66 -8.96 -7.49 -1.81
CA LEU A 66 -7.93 -7.20 -2.80
C LEU A 66 -8.49 -6.57 -4.08
N LEU A 67 -9.58 -7.12 -4.62
CA LEU A 67 -10.16 -6.64 -5.88
C LEU A 67 -10.67 -5.21 -5.78
N VAL A 68 -11.16 -4.82 -4.61
CA VAL A 68 -11.65 -3.46 -4.37
C VAL A 68 -10.52 -2.48 -4.05
N GLU A 69 -9.33 -2.97 -3.71
CA GLU A 69 -8.15 -2.11 -3.56
C GLU A 69 -7.68 -1.61 -4.93
N TYR A 70 -8.03 -0.38 -5.24
CA TYR A 70 -7.69 0.24 -6.51
C TYR A 70 -6.27 0.80 -6.54
N ARG A 71 -5.53 0.84 -5.41
CA ARG A 71 -4.16 1.39 -5.34
C ARG A 71 -3.06 0.33 -5.22
N LEU A 72 -3.34 -0.91 -5.63
CA LEU A 72 -2.37 -2.01 -5.58
C LEU A 72 -1.13 -1.72 -6.45
N LYS A 73 0.06 -1.86 -5.86
CA LYS A 73 1.33 -2.02 -6.59
C LYS A 73 1.63 -3.52 -6.74
N VAL A 74 2.22 -3.93 -7.87
CA VAL A 74 2.57 -5.34 -8.11
C VAL A 74 3.54 -5.88 -7.04
N THR A 75 4.51 -5.06 -6.64
CA THR A 75 5.47 -5.40 -5.57
C THR A 75 4.77 -5.70 -4.25
N PHE A 76 3.76 -4.89 -3.90
CA PHE A 76 2.94 -5.09 -2.69
C PHE A 76 2.16 -6.41 -2.75
N LEU A 77 1.50 -6.70 -3.87
CA LEU A 77 0.71 -7.93 -4.01
C LEU A 77 1.59 -9.17 -3.84
N LYS A 78 2.79 -9.16 -4.45
CA LYS A 78 3.77 -10.24 -4.30
C LYS A 78 4.23 -10.36 -2.84
N SER A 79 4.70 -9.29 -2.22
CA SER A 79 5.30 -9.35 -0.89
C SER A 79 4.28 -9.66 0.22
N SER A 80 3.11 -9.01 0.21
CA SER A 80 2.09 -9.18 1.25
C SER A 80 1.46 -10.58 1.22
N LEU A 81 1.03 -11.08 0.06
CA LEU A 81 0.41 -12.40 -0.06
C LEU A 81 1.35 -13.52 0.34
N TRP A 82 2.59 -13.50 -0.17
CA TRP A 82 3.58 -14.51 0.20
C TRP A 82 3.92 -14.46 1.70
N THR A 83 3.96 -13.26 2.31
CA THR A 83 4.15 -13.13 3.75
C THR A 83 3.04 -13.82 4.53
N MET A 84 1.78 -13.50 4.20
CA MET A 84 0.62 -14.00 4.93
C MET A 84 0.48 -15.52 4.76
N LEU A 85 0.63 -16.03 3.54
CA LEU A 85 0.56 -17.46 3.25
C LEU A 85 1.71 -18.24 3.91
N SER A 86 2.94 -17.74 3.86
CA SER A 86 4.08 -18.42 4.49
C SER A 86 3.96 -18.42 6.02
N ALA A 87 3.50 -17.32 6.62
CA ALA A 87 3.25 -17.26 8.05
C ALA A 87 2.14 -18.23 8.47
N GLY A 88 1.07 -18.32 7.69
CA GLY A 88 0.00 -19.29 7.89
C GLY A 88 0.48 -20.74 7.79
N ALA A 89 1.28 -21.06 6.76
CA ALA A 89 1.83 -22.40 6.55
C ALA A 89 2.78 -22.80 7.69
N ALA A 90 3.65 -21.89 8.13
CA ALA A 90 4.52 -22.12 9.28
C ALA A 90 3.73 -22.39 10.57
N LYS A 91 2.67 -21.59 10.83
CA LYS A 91 1.75 -21.81 11.96
C LYS A 91 1.08 -23.20 11.88
N ALA A 92 0.64 -23.58 10.70
CA ALA A 92 -0.04 -24.85 10.47
C ALA A 92 0.89 -26.05 10.68
N LEU A 93 2.10 -26.00 10.11
CA LEU A 93 3.11 -27.05 10.25
C LEU A 93 3.59 -27.20 11.69
N ARG A 94 3.82 -26.09 12.40
CA ARG A 94 4.17 -26.11 13.82
C ARG A 94 3.11 -26.83 14.64
N ARG A 95 1.82 -26.52 14.40
CA ARG A 95 0.71 -27.16 15.10
C ARG A 95 0.63 -28.66 14.82
N LEU A 96 0.80 -29.07 13.55
CA LEU A 96 0.85 -30.50 13.22
C LEU A 96 2.01 -31.21 13.90
N ALA A 97 3.19 -30.59 13.91
CA ALA A 97 4.38 -31.17 14.52
C ALA A 97 4.19 -31.34 16.04
N LEU A 98 3.64 -30.33 16.73
CA LEU A 98 3.30 -30.42 18.16
C LEU A 98 2.25 -31.49 18.47
N GLN A 99 1.32 -31.76 17.55
CA GLN A 99 0.33 -32.83 17.70
C GLN A 99 0.94 -34.23 17.57
N HIS A 100 2.00 -34.39 16.77
CA HIS A 100 2.61 -35.70 16.52
C HIS A 100 3.77 -35.99 17.47
N ASP A 101 4.51 -34.98 17.93
CA ASP A 101 5.70 -35.15 18.76
C ASP A 101 5.88 -33.96 19.73
N PRO A 102 5.12 -33.92 20.83
CA PRO A 102 5.20 -32.82 21.79
C PRO A 102 6.50 -32.83 22.61
N GLU A 103 7.20 -33.96 22.70
CA GLU A 103 8.39 -34.11 23.56
C GLU A 103 9.68 -33.68 22.89
N SER A 104 9.80 -33.79 21.56
CA SER A 104 11.00 -33.37 20.82
C SER A 104 11.09 -31.86 20.57
N PHE A 105 10.04 -31.11 20.89
CA PHE A 105 10.03 -29.67 20.64
C PHE A 105 11.02 -28.93 21.55
N PRO A 106 12.03 -28.23 20.98
CA PRO A 106 13.05 -27.54 21.76
C PRO A 106 12.44 -26.48 22.67
N LYS A 107 13.10 -26.22 23.81
CA LYS A 107 12.65 -25.19 24.76
C LYS A 107 12.59 -23.83 24.05
N ARG A 108 11.48 -23.11 24.22
CA ARG A 108 11.11 -21.79 23.62
C ARG A 108 12.27 -20.81 23.42
N ARG A 109 13.25 -20.78 24.33
CA ARG A 109 14.40 -19.87 24.30
C ARG A 109 15.39 -20.18 23.16
N GLU A 110 15.54 -21.44 22.79
CA GLU A 110 16.44 -21.86 21.71
C GLU A 110 15.81 -21.62 20.33
N GLU A 111 14.50 -21.84 20.19
CA GLU A 111 13.74 -21.56 18.97
C GLU A 111 13.80 -20.09 18.55
N THR A 112 13.59 -19.18 19.50
CA THR A 112 13.64 -17.73 19.23
C THR A 112 14.99 -17.32 18.66
N GLY A 113 16.09 -17.91 19.16
CA GLY A 113 17.44 -17.67 18.65
C GLY A 113 17.61 -18.13 17.20
N TRP A 114 17.14 -19.33 16.87
CA TRP A 114 17.20 -19.87 15.50
C TRP A 114 16.33 -19.09 14.52
N PHE A 115 15.11 -18.69 14.92
CA PHE A 115 14.24 -17.87 14.08
C PHE A 115 14.79 -16.46 13.86
N LEU A 116 15.42 -15.85 14.88
CA LEU A 116 16.11 -14.57 14.74
C LEU A 116 17.32 -14.71 13.80
N GLY A 117 18.12 -15.75 13.96
CA GLY A 117 19.27 -16.04 13.10
C GLY A 117 18.86 -16.27 11.65
N ALA A 118 17.90 -17.16 11.40
CA ALA A 118 17.40 -17.45 10.06
C ALA A 118 16.69 -16.24 9.44
N GLY A 119 15.87 -15.52 10.21
CA GLY A 119 15.21 -14.29 9.78
C GLY A 119 16.20 -13.19 9.39
N GLY A 120 17.28 -13.04 10.16
CA GLY A 120 18.39 -12.13 9.87
C GLY A 120 19.14 -12.53 8.60
N VAL A 121 19.49 -13.81 8.44
CA VAL A 121 20.18 -14.31 7.24
C VAL A 121 19.31 -14.15 5.99
N ILE A 122 18.02 -14.49 6.05
CA ILE A 122 17.07 -14.30 4.93
C ILE A 122 16.91 -12.81 4.61
N ALA A 123 16.91 -11.93 5.62
CA ALA A 123 16.91 -10.49 5.40
C ALA A 123 18.16 -10.01 4.67
N ILE A 124 19.33 -10.46 5.08
CA ILE A 124 20.60 -10.12 4.43
C ILE A 124 20.62 -10.66 2.98
N ILE A 125 20.28 -11.93 2.77
CA ILE A 125 20.24 -12.54 1.42
C ILE A 125 19.26 -11.79 0.51
N TRP A 126 18.06 -11.47 1.01
CA TRP A 126 17.08 -10.73 0.23
C TRP A 126 17.60 -9.34 -0.11
N ILE A 127 18.10 -8.59 0.88
CA ILE A 127 18.70 -7.27 0.70
C ILE A 127 19.81 -7.31 -0.37
N CYS A 128 20.72 -8.29 -0.29
CA CYS A 128 21.78 -8.51 -1.28
C CYS A 128 21.25 -8.92 -2.66
N SER A 129 20.17 -9.71 -2.73
CA SER A 129 19.55 -10.11 -4.00
C SER A 129 18.80 -8.97 -4.68
N THR A 130 18.21 -8.06 -3.90
CA THR A 130 17.55 -6.83 -4.37
C THR A 130 18.53 -5.68 -4.62
N GLN A 131 19.80 -5.85 -4.24
CA GLN A 131 20.85 -4.82 -4.32
C GLN A 131 21.19 -4.38 -5.75
N LYS A 132 20.75 -5.13 -6.77
CA LYS A 132 20.84 -4.69 -8.17
C LYS A 132 19.89 -3.53 -8.50
N ASP A 133 18.93 -3.24 -7.61
CA ASP A 133 18.01 -2.12 -7.75
C ASP A 133 18.38 -1.04 -6.71
N PRO A 134 19.13 0.01 -7.11
CA PRO A 134 19.62 1.05 -6.20
C PRO A 134 18.50 1.83 -5.48
N HIS A 135 17.24 1.64 -5.86
CA HIS A 135 16.07 2.31 -5.27
C HIS A 135 15.60 1.69 -3.93
N VAL A 136 15.89 0.41 -3.64
CA VAL A 136 15.29 -0.30 -2.48
C VAL A 136 15.87 0.15 -1.12
N PHE A 137 17.13 0.60 -1.08
CA PHE A 137 17.79 0.97 0.18
C PHE A 137 17.45 2.37 0.66
N VAL A 138 16.92 3.21 -0.22
CA VAL A 138 16.82 4.64 0.06
C VAL A 138 15.48 4.98 0.73
N ASP A 139 14.41 4.23 0.45
CA ASP A 139 13.16 4.20 1.25
C ASP A 139 13.44 3.91 2.74
N LEU A 140 14.48 3.11 3.03
CA LEU A 140 14.89 2.77 4.38
C LEU A 140 15.59 3.94 5.12
N LYS A 141 16.07 4.96 4.41
CA LYS A 141 16.80 6.08 5.02
C LYS A 141 15.86 7.18 5.54
N TYR A 142 14.61 7.21 5.09
CA TYR A 142 13.63 8.26 5.40
C TYR A 142 12.24 7.75 5.81
N ALA A 143 12.02 6.44 5.86
CA ALA A 143 10.97 5.92 6.73
C ALA A 143 11.22 6.56 8.12
N PRO A 144 10.24 7.29 8.69
CA PRO A 144 10.46 8.05 9.91
C PRO A 144 11.16 7.14 10.91
N PRO A 145 12.24 7.58 11.58
CA PRO A 145 12.97 6.72 12.52
C PRO A 145 12.00 6.09 13.53
N ALA A 146 10.93 6.81 13.89
CA ALA A 146 9.80 6.29 14.65
C ALA A 146 9.04 5.13 13.98
N VAL A 147 8.71 5.19 12.68
CA VAL A 147 8.06 4.08 11.96
C VAL A 147 9.00 2.89 11.80
N MET A 148 10.29 3.12 11.52
CA MET A 148 11.28 2.04 11.47
C MET A 148 11.54 1.43 12.84
N LEU A 149 11.64 2.25 13.88
CA LEU A 149 11.79 1.81 15.27
C LEU A 149 10.53 1.09 15.73
N VAL A 150 9.32 1.58 15.41
CA VAL A 150 8.06 0.89 15.71
C VAL A 150 7.99 -0.42 14.95
N ASN A 151 8.39 -0.47 13.68
CA ASN A 151 8.38 -1.71 12.91
C ASN A 151 9.47 -2.69 13.41
N LEU A 152 10.66 -2.20 13.75
CA LEU A 152 11.74 -2.97 14.34
C LEU A 152 11.36 -3.47 15.74
N VAL A 153 10.80 -2.63 16.60
CA VAL A 153 10.34 -2.98 17.95
C VAL A 153 9.11 -3.87 17.88
N ALA A 154 8.16 -3.64 16.99
CA ALA A 154 7.00 -4.51 16.81
C ALA A 154 7.40 -5.86 16.23
N THR A 155 8.36 -5.90 15.29
CA THR A 155 8.93 -7.13 14.73
C THR A 155 9.81 -7.85 15.76
N THR A 156 10.63 -7.13 16.51
CA THR A 156 11.50 -7.67 17.55
C THR A 156 10.69 -8.14 18.75
N ALA A 157 9.66 -7.40 19.18
CA ALA A 157 8.69 -7.84 20.17
C ALA A 157 7.89 -9.04 19.65
N ALA A 158 7.48 -9.03 18.38
CA ALA A 158 6.85 -10.17 17.73
C ALA A 158 7.70 -11.45 17.75
N LEU A 159 9.02 -11.29 17.56
CA LEU A 159 10.00 -12.38 17.56
C LEU A 159 10.39 -12.81 18.98
N LEU A 160 10.63 -11.86 19.90
CA LEU A 160 11.06 -12.11 21.28
C LEU A 160 9.93 -12.66 22.16
N LEU A 161 8.69 -12.21 21.95
CA LEU A 161 7.53 -12.72 22.69
C LEU A 161 7.00 -14.03 22.12
N GLY A 162 7.50 -14.48 20.96
CA GLY A 162 6.84 -15.50 20.12
C GLY A 162 5.46 -15.06 19.61
N ARG A 163 4.98 -13.89 20.03
CA ARG A 163 3.64 -13.36 19.79
C ARG A 163 3.76 -12.17 18.86
N SER A 164 3.54 -12.34 17.56
CA SER A 164 3.38 -11.14 16.73
C SER A 164 2.08 -10.43 17.09
N MET A 165 2.14 -9.11 17.32
CA MET A 165 0.96 -8.27 17.52
C MET A 165 0.00 -8.31 16.32
N ILE A 166 0.52 -8.62 15.12
CA ILE A 166 -0.25 -8.80 13.88
C ILE A 166 -0.50 -10.31 13.60
N LEU A 167 0.30 -11.18 14.21
CA LEU A 167 0.39 -12.61 13.93
C LEU A 167 0.55 -13.41 15.25
N PRO A 168 -0.45 -13.42 16.14
CA PRO A 168 -0.34 -14.06 17.44
C PRO A 168 0.01 -15.55 17.27
N LEU A 169 1.17 -15.90 17.80
CA LEU A 169 1.83 -17.20 17.71
C LEU A 169 2.30 -17.69 19.08
N ASP A 170 1.47 -17.65 20.14
CA ASP A 170 1.84 -18.39 21.37
C ASP A 170 0.73 -18.71 22.36
N GLU A 171 0.57 -19.99 22.72
CA GLU A 171 1.03 -20.64 23.97
C GLU A 171 0.43 -22.08 24.04
N ASP A 172 1.22 -23.12 23.77
CA ASP A 172 0.74 -24.50 23.52
C ASP A 172 0.77 -25.41 24.76
N ARG A 173 0.32 -24.93 25.93
CA ARG A 173 0.29 -25.79 27.13
C ARG A 173 -0.99 -25.85 27.94
N LEU A 174 -2.07 -25.17 27.55
CA LEU A 174 -3.36 -25.32 28.23
C LEU A 174 -4.48 -25.63 27.24
N GLU A 175 -5.14 -26.76 27.50
CA GLU A 175 -6.49 -27.23 27.18
C GLU A 175 -7.20 -26.66 25.93
N VAL A 176 -7.86 -27.55 25.18
CA VAL A 176 -8.66 -27.28 23.97
C VAL A 176 -9.65 -26.11 24.14
N GLU A 177 -10.13 -25.82 25.35
CA GLU A 177 -11.00 -24.67 25.65
C GLU A 177 -10.32 -23.30 25.44
N VAL A 178 -8.99 -23.20 25.57
CA VAL A 178 -8.24 -21.94 25.40
C VAL A 178 -8.13 -21.55 23.92
N GLU A 179 -8.27 -22.49 22.98
CA GLU A 179 -8.08 -22.20 21.56
C GLU A 179 -9.20 -21.33 20.96
N ALA A 180 -10.46 -21.59 21.31
CA ALA A 180 -11.59 -20.78 20.85
C ALA A 180 -11.52 -19.35 21.41
N ALA A 181 -11.14 -19.20 22.69
CA ALA A 181 -10.92 -17.90 23.31
C ALA A 181 -9.76 -17.14 22.63
N ARG A 182 -8.74 -17.85 22.15
CA ARG A 182 -7.59 -17.27 21.45
C ARG A 182 -7.95 -16.76 20.06
N CYS A 183 -8.66 -17.54 19.24
CA CYS A 183 -9.12 -17.06 17.92
C CYS A 183 -10.01 -15.82 18.02
N TYR A 184 -10.82 -15.74 19.07
CA TYR A 184 -11.61 -14.55 19.39
C TYR A 184 -10.73 -13.35 19.77
N HIS A 185 -9.76 -13.55 20.67
CA HIS A 185 -8.79 -12.52 21.03
C HIS A 185 -8.00 -12.00 19.81
N ASP A 186 -7.50 -12.90 18.96
CA ASP A 186 -6.78 -12.55 17.74
C ASP A 186 -7.64 -11.69 16.81
N SER A 187 -8.92 -12.03 16.67
CA SER A 187 -9.88 -11.26 15.86
C SER A 187 -10.13 -9.87 16.45
N ILE A 188 -10.22 -9.74 17.78
CA ILE A 188 -10.32 -8.44 18.46
C ILE A 188 -9.08 -7.60 18.21
N VAL A 189 -7.89 -8.19 18.36
CA VAL A 189 -6.62 -7.48 18.12
C VAL A 189 -6.56 -6.99 16.68
N LEU A 190 -6.94 -7.82 15.71
CA LEU A 190 -7.00 -7.41 14.31
C LEU A 190 -7.99 -6.27 14.08
N MET A 191 -9.17 -6.29 14.72
CA MET A 191 -10.11 -5.17 14.69
C MET A 191 -9.51 -3.90 15.30
N VAL A 192 -8.83 -3.97 16.44
CA VAL A 192 -8.18 -2.81 17.06
C VAL A 192 -7.13 -2.24 16.12
N VAL A 193 -6.22 -3.08 15.61
CA VAL A 193 -5.11 -2.66 14.74
C VAL A 193 -5.65 -2.07 13.44
N SER A 194 -6.67 -2.66 12.82
CA SER A 194 -7.27 -2.11 11.59
C SER A 194 -8.01 -0.81 11.85
N GLY A 195 -8.67 -0.66 13.00
CA GLY A 195 -9.34 0.57 13.40
C GLY A 195 -8.33 1.71 13.61
N ILE A 196 -7.22 1.44 14.31
CA ILE A 196 -6.14 2.40 14.51
C ILE A 196 -5.50 2.76 13.16
N ALA A 197 -5.18 1.77 12.32
CA ALA A 197 -4.58 1.99 11.01
C ALA A 197 -5.49 2.85 10.12
N ASN A 198 -6.80 2.61 10.14
CA ASN A 198 -7.76 3.43 9.41
C ASN A 198 -7.83 4.86 9.93
N CYS A 199 -7.95 5.05 11.25
CA CYS A 199 -8.00 6.38 11.82
C CYS A 199 -6.70 7.15 11.54
N SER A 200 -5.53 6.53 11.72
CA SER A 200 -4.25 7.21 11.50
C SER A 200 -4.03 7.57 10.02
N THR A 201 -4.41 6.67 9.11
CA THR A 201 -4.31 6.94 7.67
C THR A 201 -5.36 7.93 7.18
N ALA A 202 -6.51 8.08 7.84
CA ALA A 202 -7.50 9.10 7.50
C ALA A 202 -6.93 10.54 7.64
N PHE A 203 -5.96 10.73 8.55
CA PHE A 203 -5.28 12.01 8.77
C PHE A 203 -3.91 12.11 8.07
N SER A 204 -3.54 11.13 7.25
CA SER A 204 -2.31 11.19 6.46
C SER A 204 -2.56 11.85 5.12
N ILE A 205 -1.57 12.59 4.60
CA ILE A 205 -1.53 13.11 3.22
C ILE A 205 -1.88 11.99 2.22
N ARG A 206 -1.37 10.78 2.46
CA ARG A 206 -1.77 9.57 1.72
C ARG A 206 -2.94 8.89 2.42
N ARG A 207 -4.12 9.48 2.25
CA ARG A 207 -5.32 8.97 2.87
C ARG A 207 -5.65 7.56 2.38
N SER A 208 -5.83 6.62 3.31
CA SER A 208 -6.37 5.29 2.96
C SER A 208 -7.88 5.41 2.74
N TYR A 209 -8.40 4.78 1.70
CA TYR A 209 -9.82 4.75 1.37
C TYR A 209 -10.23 3.30 1.45
N THR A 210 -11.17 3.04 2.34
CA THR A 210 -11.71 1.71 2.54
C THR A 210 -13.19 1.74 2.22
N SER A 211 -13.59 0.98 1.21
CA SER A 211 -15.01 0.86 0.84
C SER A 211 -15.81 0.14 1.90
N TRP A 212 -17.13 0.38 1.93
CA TRP A 212 -18.05 -0.38 2.78
C TRP A 212 -17.95 -1.90 2.50
N LEU A 213 -17.74 -2.29 1.24
CA LEU A 213 -17.60 -3.69 0.84
C LEU A 213 -16.35 -4.33 1.46
N GLN A 214 -15.22 -3.62 1.51
CA GLN A 214 -14.01 -4.08 2.19
C GLN A 214 -14.25 -4.27 3.69
N TYR A 215 -14.96 -3.35 4.35
CA TYR A 215 -15.34 -3.52 5.76
C TYR A 215 -16.22 -4.75 5.99
N CYS A 216 -17.24 -4.95 5.16
CA CYS A 216 -18.11 -6.13 5.25
C CYS A 216 -17.33 -7.44 5.03
N CYS A 217 -16.50 -7.50 3.99
CA CYS A 217 -15.69 -8.68 3.70
C CYS A 217 -14.67 -8.94 4.81
N PHE A 218 -14.06 -7.90 5.40
CA PHE A 218 -13.16 -8.08 6.52
C PHE A 218 -13.87 -8.65 7.76
N ALA A 219 -15.07 -8.16 8.07
CA ALA A 219 -15.89 -8.72 9.15
C ALA A 219 -16.23 -10.19 8.89
N VAL A 220 -16.64 -10.55 7.67
CA VAL A 220 -16.90 -11.94 7.27
C VAL A 220 -15.64 -12.80 7.41
N ALA A 221 -14.48 -12.30 7.01
CA ALA A 221 -13.21 -13.00 7.14
C ALA A 221 -12.84 -13.27 8.61
N LEU A 222 -13.03 -12.30 9.49
CA LEU A 222 -12.81 -12.47 10.94
C LEU A 222 -13.81 -13.44 11.57
N ILE A 223 -15.08 -13.40 11.17
CA ILE A 223 -16.09 -14.36 11.63
C ILE A 223 -15.70 -15.79 11.19
N CYS A 224 -15.30 -15.98 9.93
CA CYS A 224 -14.86 -17.28 9.43
C CYS A 224 -13.59 -17.78 10.14
N ALA A 225 -12.66 -16.89 10.47
CA ALA A 225 -11.45 -17.23 11.21
C ALA A 225 -11.71 -17.56 12.69
N SER A 226 -12.68 -16.89 13.32
CA SER A 226 -13.03 -17.10 14.74
C SER A 226 -13.99 -18.27 14.97
N LEU A 227 -14.87 -18.58 14.01
CA LEU A 227 -15.73 -19.77 14.01
C LEU A 227 -14.96 -21.06 13.68
N GLY A 228 -13.71 -21.18 14.18
CA GLY A 228 -12.94 -22.41 14.16
C GLY A 228 -13.82 -23.61 14.48
N PRO A 229 -13.63 -24.77 13.83
CA PRO A 229 -14.52 -25.91 14.01
C PRO A 229 -14.48 -26.26 15.48
N ARG A 230 -15.55 -25.89 16.18
CA ARG A 230 -15.78 -26.32 17.55
C ARG A 230 -15.75 -27.83 17.44
N ARG A 231 -14.68 -28.45 17.94
CA ARG A 231 -14.80 -29.85 18.34
C ARG A 231 -16.01 -29.81 19.25
N ALA A 232 -17.11 -30.42 18.82
CA ALA A 232 -18.08 -30.90 19.78
C ALA A 232 -17.19 -31.71 20.72
N ILE A 233 -16.84 -31.10 21.85
CA ILE A 233 -16.11 -31.78 22.90
C ILE A 233 -17.09 -32.89 23.23
N ASP A 234 -16.75 -34.08 22.74
CA ASP A 234 -17.49 -35.28 23.03
C ASP A 234 -17.20 -35.53 24.50
N TYR A 235 -17.91 -34.81 25.36
CA TYR A 235 -17.84 -34.89 26.82
C TYR A 235 -18.18 -36.31 27.31
N GLY A 236 -18.59 -37.21 26.41
CA GLY A 236 -18.99 -38.57 26.71
C GLY A 236 -17.87 -39.56 26.98
N GLN A 237 -16.59 -39.25 26.73
CA GLN A 237 -15.54 -40.27 26.86
C GLN A 237 -14.17 -39.74 27.29
N ILE A 238 -14.15 -38.88 28.33
CA ILE A 238 -13.02 -38.94 29.26
C ILE A 238 -13.18 -40.28 29.99
N HIS A 239 -12.61 -41.34 29.40
CA HIS A 239 -12.13 -42.44 30.20
C HIS A 239 -11.24 -41.81 31.26
N GLN A 240 -11.75 -41.73 32.50
CA GLN A 240 -10.89 -41.65 33.66
C GLN A 240 -9.78 -42.66 33.40
N PRO A 241 -8.50 -42.25 33.38
CA PRO A 241 -7.43 -43.24 33.41
C PRO A 241 -7.73 -44.06 34.65
N TYR A 242 -8.15 -45.31 34.42
CA TYR A 242 -8.36 -46.29 35.46
C TYR A 242 -7.08 -46.24 36.26
N SER A 243 -7.16 -45.82 37.54
CA SER A 243 -5.98 -45.84 38.37
C SER A 243 -5.51 -47.29 38.35
N GLU A 244 -4.36 -47.52 37.72
CA GLU A 244 -3.58 -48.70 37.98
C GLU A 244 -3.22 -48.60 39.46
N THR A 245 -4.13 -49.19 40.25
CA THR A 245 -3.92 -49.48 41.65
C THR A 245 -2.83 -50.54 41.60
N THR A 246 -1.59 -50.09 41.73
CA THR A 246 -0.40 -50.93 41.83
C THR A 246 -0.66 -52.00 42.88
N ALA A 247 -0.78 -53.25 42.43
CA ALA A 247 -1.01 -54.44 43.24
C ALA A 247 0.26 -54.89 44.00
N TYR A 248 0.97 -53.96 44.64
CA TYR A 248 2.15 -54.23 45.45
C TYR A 248 2.06 -53.75 46.92
N GLU A 249 0.87 -53.44 47.42
CA GLU A 249 0.62 -53.31 48.87
C GLU A 249 -0.20 -54.50 49.39
N LEU A 250 0.37 -55.70 49.29
CA LEU A 250 -0.05 -56.82 50.13
C LEU A 250 1.19 -57.59 50.58
N VAL A 251 1.27 -57.80 51.90
CA VAL A 251 2.28 -58.53 52.67
C VAL A 251 3.45 -57.68 53.20
N GLY A 252 3.32 -57.31 54.48
CA GLY A 252 4.41 -56.74 55.27
C GLY A 252 4.09 -56.39 56.72
N SER A 253 3.07 -57.01 57.34
CA SER A 253 2.82 -56.90 58.79
C SER A 253 3.69 -57.90 59.55
N VAL A 254 4.77 -57.45 60.22
CA VAL A 254 5.24 -58.09 61.46
C VAL A 254 5.73 -57.02 62.44
N SER A 255 5.00 -56.99 63.55
CA SER A 255 5.22 -56.38 64.86
C SER A 255 6.66 -56.26 65.38
N SER A 256 6.97 -55.11 65.98
CA SER A 256 7.51 -55.08 67.35
C SER A 256 7.33 -53.70 68.02
N THR A 257 6.43 -53.69 68.98
CA THR A 257 6.37 -52.92 70.25
C THR A 257 7.58 -52.08 70.69
N SER A 258 7.34 -50.80 71.00
CA SER A 258 7.62 -50.11 72.29
C SER A 258 7.02 -48.69 72.23
N LEU A 259 5.89 -48.41 72.89
CA LEU A 259 5.80 -47.71 74.19
C LEU A 259 6.75 -46.51 74.32
N GLU A 260 6.23 -45.28 74.16
CA GLU A 260 6.01 -44.32 75.26
C GLU A 260 5.50 -42.96 74.71
N ASP A 261 4.37 -42.54 75.27
CA ASP A 261 3.93 -41.19 75.63
C ASP A 261 4.15 -39.96 74.72
N ALA A 262 3.01 -39.32 74.43
CA ALA A 262 2.67 -37.95 74.85
C ALA A 262 2.11 -37.04 73.74
N GLU A 263 0.92 -36.54 74.07
CA GLU A 263 0.32 -35.26 73.69
C GLU A 263 -0.19 -35.05 72.26
N ALA A 264 -1.48 -34.72 72.25
CA ALA A 264 -2.32 -34.43 71.11
C ALA A 264 -2.17 -32.96 70.69
N ASP A 265 -2.09 -32.73 69.38
CA ASP A 265 -2.50 -31.48 68.74
C ASP A 265 -3.02 -31.78 67.32
N PRO A 266 -4.31 -31.47 67.00
CA PRO A 266 -4.83 -31.63 65.65
C PRO A 266 -4.63 -30.33 64.88
N VAL A 267 -3.48 -30.17 64.22
CA VAL A 267 -3.25 -29.04 63.29
C VAL A 267 -2.80 -29.59 61.93
N GLN A 268 -3.77 -30.03 61.12
CA GLN A 268 -3.57 -30.19 59.67
C GLN A 268 -4.94 -30.30 58.97
N GLY A 269 -5.57 -29.14 58.75
CA GLY A 269 -6.90 -29.08 58.11
C GLY A 269 -7.24 -27.80 57.34
N ASN A 270 -6.34 -26.81 57.24
CA ASN A 270 -6.69 -25.49 56.66
C ASN A 270 -5.95 -25.08 55.38
N ASP A 271 -4.92 -25.79 54.92
CA ASP A 271 -4.17 -25.34 53.72
C ASP A 271 -4.85 -25.63 52.39
N ARG A 272 -5.84 -26.55 52.34
CA ARG A 272 -6.60 -26.81 51.11
C ARG A 272 -7.70 -25.78 50.85
N GLN A 273 -8.24 -25.12 51.88
CA GLN A 273 -9.27 -24.10 51.69
C GLN A 273 -8.71 -22.73 51.26
N ALA A 274 -7.50 -22.37 51.69
CA ALA A 274 -6.83 -21.13 51.26
C ALA A 274 -6.42 -21.17 49.77
N GLN A 275 -6.09 -22.35 49.23
CA GLN A 275 -5.72 -22.50 47.83
C GLN A 275 -6.94 -22.53 46.89
N GLN A 276 -8.11 -22.95 47.39
CA GLN A 276 -9.36 -22.95 46.61
C GLN A 276 -10.03 -21.57 46.57
N GLN A 277 -9.95 -20.77 47.64
CA GLN A 277 -10.48 -19.40 47.66
C GLN A 277 -9.62 -18.40 46.83
N GLY A 278 -8.35 -18.70 46.58
CA GLY A 278 -7.48 -17.89 45.70
C GLY A 278 -7.78 -18.01 44.20
N LEU A 279 -8.51 -19.06 43.77
CA LEU A 279 -8.87 -19.27 42.36
C LEU A 279 -10.21 -18.62 41.98
N GLU A 280 -11.16 -18.48 42.90
CA GLU A 280 -12.45 -17.83 42.60
C GLU A 280 -12.34 -16.30 42.48
N SER A 281 -11.44 -15.66 43.23
CA SER A 281 -11.20 -14.21 43.15
C SER A 281 -10.62 -13.77 41.78
N LYS A 282 -9.81 -14.62 41.13
CA LYS A 282 -9.21 -14.33 39.81
C LYS A 282 -10.17 -14.43 38.62
N ASN A 283 -11.38 -14.96 38.80
CA ASN A 283 -12.37 -15.04 37.73
C ASN A 283 -13.26 -13.79 37.63
N SER A 284 -13.38 -12.99 38.70
CA SER A 284 -14.18 -11.75 38.68
C SER A 284 -13.50 -10.60 37.93
N GLU A 285 -12.16 -10.51 37.95
CA GLU A 285 -11.42 -9.48 37.21
C GLU A 285 -11.34 -9.74 35.70
N LYS A 286 -11.60 -10.97 35.24
CA LYS A 286 -11.61 -11.31 33.80
C LYS A 286 -12.86 -10.79 33.08
N HIS A 287 -13.94 -10.51 33.80
CA HIS A 287 -15.21 -10.10 33.18
C HIS A 287 -15.31 -8.58 32.91
N THR A 288 -14.57 -7.74 33.64
CA THR A 288 -14.61 -6.28 33.47
C THR A 288 -13.89 -5.79 32.20
N TRP A 289 -12.91 -6.56 31.70
CA TRP A 289 -12.30 -6.32 30.38
C TRP A 289 -13.27 -6.55 29.20
N SER A 290 -14.37 -7.29 29.41
CA SER A 290 -15.27 -7.69 28.33
C SER A 290 -16.19 -6.57 27.82
N PHE A 291 -16.62 -5.64 28.67
CA PHE A 291 -17.58 -4.61 28.25
C PHE A 291 -16.88 -3.39 27.66
N TRP A 292 -15.93 -2.81 28.41
CA TRP A 292 -15.20 -1.62 27.97
C TRP A 292 -14.35 -1.87 26.72
N GLY A 293 -13.74 -3.06 26.61
CA GLY A 293 -13.00 -3.45 25.41
C GLY A 293 -13.88 -3.44 24.15
N VAL A 294 -15.07 -4.03 24.23
CA VAL A 294 -16.02 -4.06 23.11
C VAL A 294 -16.50 -2.66 22.75
N VAL A 295 -16.79 -1.81 23.73
CA VAL A 295 -17.19 -0.41 23.51
C VAL A 295 -16.07 0.36 22.81
N VAL A 296 -14.83 0.27 23.28
CA VAL A 296 -13.68 0.96 22.67
C VAL A 296 -13.45 0.50 21.24
N VAL A 297 -13.49 -0.81 20.98
CA VAL A 297 -13.32 -1.35 19.62
C VAL A 297 -14.45 -0.89 18.70
N SER A 298 -15.69 -0.89 19.19
CA SER A 298 -16.86 -0.45 18.43
C SER A 298 -16.79 1.04 18.08
N LEU A 299 -16.41 1.89 19.05
CA LEU A 299 -16.22 3.33 18.83
C LEU A 299 -15.09 3.61 17.85
N LEU A 300 -13.97 2.91 17.97
CA LEU A 300 -12.83 3.02 17.06
C LEU A 300 -13.24 2.66 15.62
N TRP A 301 -14.01 1.58 15.46
CA TRP A 301 -14.53 1.16 14.16
C TRP A 301 -15.56 2.11 13.59
N ALA A 302 -16.50 2.58 14.41
CA ALA A 302 -17.48 3.58 14.02
C ALA A 302 -16.79 4.87 13.56
N GLY A 303 -15.77 5.34 14.30
CA GLY A 303 -14.92 6.47 13.92
C GLY A 303 -14.18 6.22 12.61
N SER A 304 -13.53 5.06 12.46
CA SER A 304 -12.86 4.64 11.23
C SER A 304 -13.78 4.70 10.01
N VAL A 305 -14.99 4.13 10.13
CA VAL A 305 -16.00 4.12 9.07
C VAL A 305 -16.48 5.55 8.78
N ALA A 306 -16.78 6.33 9.81
CA ALA A 306 -17.21 7.73 9.66
C ALA A 306 -16.12 8.57 8.98
N PHE A 307 -14.85 8.45 9.36
CA PHE A 307 -13.76 9.20 8.71
C PHE A 307 -13.49 8.76 7.28
N ASN A 308 -13.75 7.50 6.91
CA ASN A 308 -13.56 7.02 5.54
C ASN A 308 -14.74 7.41 4.63
N LEU A 309 -15.98 7.31 5.13
CA LEU A 309 -17.19 7.53 4.35
C LEU A 309 -17.69 8.97 4.37
N SER A 310 -17.54 9.67 5.49
CA SER A 310 -18.09 11.02 5.70
C SER A 310 -17.07 12.13 5.44
N ALA A 311 -15.94 11.84 4.81
CA ALA A 311 -15.01 12.91 4.53
C ALA A 311 -15.65 13.91 3.57
N PRO A 312 -15.48 15.22 3.86
CA PRO A 312 -15.87 16.25 2.94
C PRO A 312 -15.21 15.97 1.59
N GLU A 313 -15.98 16.14 0.52
CA GLU A 313 -15.39 16.31 -0.79
C GLU A 313 -14.55 17.60 -0.72
N PRO A 314 -13.21 17.52 -0.89
CA PRO A 314 -12.38 18.71 -0.81
C PRO A 314 -12.84 19.72 -1.86
N GLU A 315 -12.76 20.99 -1.49
CA GLU A 315 -13.08 22.07 -2.40
C GLU A 315 -12.14 22.00 -3.61
N ARG A 316 -12.71 22.00 -4.81
CA ARG A 316 -11.93 21.99 -6.04
C ARG A 316 -11.09 23.25 -6.13
N LEU A 317 -9.86 23.11 -6.61
CA LEU A 317 -8.99 24.26 -6.77
C LEU A 317 -9.51 25.15 -7.91
N PRO A 318 -9.48 26.48 -7.74
CA PRO A 318 -9.97 27.38 -8.77
C PRO A 318 -9.10 27.28 -10.02
N ALA A 319 -9.75 27.09 -11.18
CA ALA A 319 -9.11 27.10 -12.48
C ALA A 319 -9.42 28.40 -13.23
N ARG A 320 -8.39 29.02 -13.82
CA ARG A 320 -8.55 30.17 -14.72
C ARG A 320 -8.62 29.59 -16.12
N ILE A 321 -9.72 29.80 -16.83
CA ILE A 321 -9.97 29.19 -18.14
C ILE A 321 -10.27 30.28 -19.16
N ASP A 322 -9.53 30.30 -20.28
CA ASP A 322 -9.84 31.15 -21.42
C ASP A 322 -10.94 30.51 -22.26
N GLN A 323 -12.19 30.90 -21.99
CA GLN A 323 -13.37 30.44 -22.75
C GLN A 323 -13.52 31.15 -24.09
N SER A 324 -12.74 32.20 -24.36
CA SER A 324 -12.84 32.99 -25.60
C SER A 324 -12.01 32.43 -26.75
N TYR A 325 -11.11 31.49 -26.47
CA TYR A 325 -10.21 30.92 -27.46
C TYR A 325 -10.91 29.88 -28.34
N GLU A 326 -10.82 30.06 -29.66
CA GLU A 326 -11.28 29.09 -30.65
C GLU A 326 -10.08 28.32 -31.24
N PRO A 327 -9.92 27.03 -30.91
CA PRO A 327 -8.78 26.25 -31.36
C PRO A 327 -8.90 25.86 -32.85
N PRO A 328 -7.83 25.97 -33.65
CA PRO A 328 -7.85 25.62 -35.08
C PRO A 328 -7.88 24.10 -35.33
N SER A 329 -7.49 23.29 -34.35
CA SER A 329 -7.47 21.83 -34.43
C SER A 329 -7.94 21.21 -33.11
N GLN A 330 -8.40 19.96 -33.14
CA GLN A 330 -8.95 19.30 -31.95
C GLN A 330 -7.87 18.72 -31.04
N LEU A 331 -6.86 18.06 -31.60
CA LEU A 331 -5.85 17.37 -30.82
C LEU A 331 -4.49 17.41 -31.53
N GLU A 332 -3.45 17.76 -30.79
CA GLU A 332 -2.06 17.69 -31.22
C GLU A 332 -1.23 16.84 -30.25
N ILE A 333 -0.32 16.04 -30.77
CA ILE A 333 0.72 15.33 -30.02
C ILE A 333 2.02 16.10 -30.22
N VAL A 334 2.59 16.58 -29.12
CA VAL A 334 3.87 17.27 -29.06
C VAL A 334 4.89 16.34 -28.43
N LEU A 335 5.89 15.93 -29.22
CA LEU A 335 6.92 14.99 -28.81
C LEU A 335 8.27 15.69 -28.63
N SER A 336 8.87 15.59 -27.45
CA SER A 336 10.24 16.03 -27.20
C SER A 336 11.21 14.87 -27.38
N MET A 337 12.11 14.99 -28.36
CA MET A 337 13.10 14.00 -28.75
C MET A 337 14.50 14.58 -28.60
N TYR A 338 15.47 13.76 -28.18
CA TYR A 338 16.89 14.02 -28.27
C TYR A 338 17.56 12.96 -29.15
N LYS A 339 17.97 11.84 -28.57
CA LYS A 339 18.74 10.76 -29.24
C LYS A 339 18.04 9.40 -29.21
N GLU A 340 16.73 9.40 -29.00
CA GLU A 340 15.92 8.20 -29.06
C GLU A 340 15.95 7.59 -30.48
N PRO A 341 15.92 6.26 -30.63
CA PRO A 341 15.87 5.62 -31.94
C PRO A 341 14.61 6.03 -32.72
N ILE A 342 14.79 6.40 -33.99
CA ILE A 342 13.69 6.89 -34.85
C ILE A 342 12.60 5.81 -35.03
N GLU A 343 12.98 4.54 -35.11
CA GLU A 343 12.03 3.43 -35.20
C GLU A 343 11.18 3.29 -33.93
N ASP A 344 11.75 3.49 -32.74
CA ASP A 344 11.00 3.45 -31.48
C ASP A 344 9.98 4.60 -31.44
N VAL A 345 10.36 5.79 -31.93
CA VAL A 345 9.46 6.94 -32.06
C VAL A 345 8.31 6.69 -33.04
N LYS A 346 8.60 6.02 -34.16
CA LYS A 346 7.59 5.62 -35.14
C LYS A 346 6.60 4.61 -34.55
N ASP A 347 7.08 3.60 -33.83
CA ASP A 347 6.24 2.59 -33.18
C ASP A 347 5.37 3.20 -32.07
N LEU A 348 5.94 4.17 -31.33
CA LEU A 348 5.21 5.01 -30.37
C LEU A 348 4.05 5.73 -31.06
N LEU A 349 4.31 6.46 -32.14
CA LEU A 349 3.28 7.24 -32.84
C LEU A 349 2.22 6.34 -33.49
N ALA A 350 2.61 5.19 -34.03
CA ALA A 350 1.68 4.20 -34.55
C ALA A 350 0.76 3.67 -33.43
N SER A 351 1.32 3.38 -32.26
CA SER A 351 0.57 2.94 -31.08
C SER A 351 -0.39 4.02 -30.57
N LEU A 352 0.05 5.28 -30.50
CA LEU A 352 -0.83 6.41 -30.17
C LEU A 352 -1.96 6.54 -31.19
N LYS A 353 -1.67 6.57 -32.50
CA LYS A 353 -2.69 6.73 -33.54
C LYS A 353 -3.64 5.53 -33.67
N SER A 354 -3.33 4.39 -33.04
CA SER A 354 -4.22 3.22 -33.01
C SER A 354 -5.48 3.46 -32.15
N ALA A 355 -5.38 4.27 -31.09
CA ALA A 355 -6.50 4.61 -30.22
C ALA A 355 -7.47 5.58 -30.94
N HIS A 356 -8.77 5.47 -30.65
CA HIS A 356 -9.80 6.21 -31.39
C HIS A 356 -9.68 7.73 -31.15
N GLU A 357 -9.37 8.08 -29.90
CA GLU A 357 -9.27 9.43 -29.35
C GLU A 357 -8.13 10.24 -30.00
N THR A 358 -7.06 9.55 -30.40
CA THR A 358 -5.80 10.15 -30.88
C THR A 358 -5.52 9.87 -32.36
N ARG A 359 -6.38 9.10 -33.04
CA ARG A 359 -6.19 8.68 -34.44
C ARG A 359 -5.99 9.85 -35.41
N LYS A 360 -6.71 10.95 -35.19
CA LYS A 360 -6.69 12.14 -36.04
C LYS A 360 -5.76 13.24 -35.50
N ALA A 361 -4.98 12.98 -34.47
CA ALA A 361 -4.09 13.97 -33.88
C ALA A 361 -2.98 14.36 -34.87
N SER A 362 -2.73 15.66 -34.99
CA SER A 362 -1.51 16.15 -35.64
C SER A 362 -0.30 15.87 -34.75
N VAL A 363 0.87 15.67 -35.33
CA VAL A 363 2.09 15.31 -34.62
C VAL A 363 3.18 16.33 -34.94
N THR A 364 3.66 16.99 -33.90
CA THR A 364 4.85 17.85 -33.95
C THR A 364 5.95 17.22 -33.10
N ILE A 365 7.07 16.86 -33.73
CA ILE A 365 8.27 16.40 -33.04
C ILE A 365 9.25 17.56 -32.94
N TYR A 366 9.74 17.82 -31.73
CA TYR A 366 10.89 18.69 -31.50
C TYR A 366 12.10 17.82 -31.22
N THR A 367 13.14 17.91 -32.04
CA THR A 367 14.41 17.22 -31.79
C THR A 367 15.45 18.20 -31.26
N LYS A 368 16.13 17.80 -30.17
CA LYS A 368 17.22 18.55 -29.54
C LYS A 368 18.60 18.04 -29.93
N ASP A 369 18.67 17.05 -30.82
CA ASP A 369 19.93 16.57 -31.36
C ASP A 369 20.34 17.44 -32.56
N GLU A 370 21.44 18.16 -32.39
CA GLU A 370 21.96 19.09 -33.41
C GLU A 370 22.29 18.35 -34.72
N GLU A 371 22.75 17.10 -34.58
CA GLU A 371 23.18 16.22 -35.68
C GLU A 371 22.01 15.52 -36.39
N ALA A 372 20.81 15.51 -35.79
CA ALA A 372 19.68 14.77 -36.33
C ALA A 372 19.22 15.29 -37.71
N ASP A 373 18.83 14.42 -38.62
CA ASP A 373 18.18 14.83 -39.88
C ASP A 373 16.66 14.92 -39.68
N ALA A 374 16.16 16.16 -39.53
CA ALA A 374 14.74 16.42 -39.32
C ALA A 374 13.86 15.95 -40.49
N VAL A 375 14.38 15.98 -41.73
CA VAL A 375 13.66 15.51 -42.92
C VAL A 375 13.54 14.00 -42.88
N HIS A 376 14.63 13.31 -42.53
CA HIS A 376 14.63 11.87 -42.35
C HIS A 376 13.70 11.42 -41.22
N ILE A 377 13.76 12.06 -40.05
CA ILE A 377 12.85 11.79 -38.92
C ILE A 377 11.40 11.96 -39.38
N LYS A 378 11.07 13.05 -40.07
CA LYS A 378 9.71 13.31 -40.55
C LYS A 378 9.23 12.20 -41.49
N LEU A 379 10.08 11.79 -42.43
CA LEU A 379 9.77 10.76 -43.42
C LEU A 379 9.49 9.40 -42.78
N ILE A 380 10.32 8.98 -41.82
CA ILE A 380 10.21 7.66 -41.18
C ILE A 380 9.05 7.63 -40.18
N THR A 381 8.90 8.67 -39.37
CA THR A 381 7.87 8.73 -38.31
C THR A 381 6.47 9.07 -38.83
N GLY A 382 6.38 9.70 -40.01
CA GLY A 382 5.12 10.22 -40.54
C GLY A 382 4.55 11.39 -39.74
N ALA A 383 5.40 12.12 -39.01
CA ALA A 383 5.00 13.32 -38.28
C ALA A 383 4.61 14.47 -39.24
N ASP A 384 3.70 15.33 -38.82
CA ASP A 384 3.27 16.50 -39.60
C ASP A 384 4.38 17.56 -39.62
N SER A 385 5.11 17.70 -38.53
CA SER A 385 6.24 18.63 -38.40
C SER A 385 7.37 18.04 -37.57
N VAL A 386 8.62 18.34 -37.96
CA VAL A 386 9.83 18.06 -37.16
C VAL A 386 10.66 19.33 -37.09
N ILE A 387 10.91 19.82 -35.87
CA ILE A 387 11.57 21.10 -35.61
C ILE A 387 12.81 20.86 -34.76
N LYS A 388 13.96 21.40 -35.17
CA LYS A 388 15.17 21.38 -34.35
C LYS A 388 15.13 22.47 -33.29
N LEU A 389 15.48 22.13 -32.05
CA LEU A 389 15.70 23.06 -30.95
C LEU A 389 17.12 22.90 -30.39
N GLN A 390 17.60 23.94 -29.71
CA GLN A 390 18.83 23.83 -28.94
C GLN A 390 18.62 22.86 -27.76
N ASN A 391 19.68 22.16 -27.36
CA ASN A 391 19.63 21.23 -26.23
C ASN A 391 19.67 21.97 -24.89
N VAL A 392 18.56 22.65 -24.55
CA VAL A 392 18.40 23.46 -23.34
C VAL A 392 17.10 23.08 -22.61
N GLY A 393 17.10 22.97 -21.28
CA GLY A 393 15.91 22.85 -20.46
C GLY A 393 15.07 21.58 -20.66
N ARG A 394 15.67 20.49 -21.18
CA ARG A 394 15.04 19.16 -21.38
C ARG A 394 13.69 19.21 -22.12
N GLU A 395 12.79 18.26 -21.83
CA GLU A 395 11.42 18.27 -22.34
C GLU A 395 10.61 19.50 -21.89
N GLY A 396 10.88 20.02 -20.68
CA GLY A 396 10.10 21.14 -20.14
C GLY A 396 10.22 22.41 -20.98
N GLU A 397 11.42 22.78 -21.42
CA GLU A 397 11.61 23.89 -22.35
C GLU A 397 10.94 23.63 -23.70
N THR A 398 10.92 22.38 -24.18
CA THR A 398 10.25 22.02 -25.44
C THR A 398 8.76 22.35 -25.36
N TYR A 399 8.11 21.97 -24.25
CA TYR A 399 6.69 22.20 -24.05
C TYR A 399 6.40 23.70 -23.91
N LEU A 400 7.21 24.43 -23.13
CA LEU A 400 7.06 25.88 -22.99
C LEU A 400 7.32 26.62 -24.31
N TYR A 401 8.29 26.18 -25.11
CA TYR A 401 8.54 26.71 -26.46
C TYR A 401 7.30 26.50 -27.35
N HIS A 402 6.73 25.29 -27.35
CA HIS A 402 5.52 25.02 -28.10
C HIS A 402 4.37 25.94 -27.67
N ILE A 403 4.09 26.03 -26.36
CA ILE A 403 3.02 26.87 -25.80
C ILE A 403 3.20 28.33 -26.23
N THR A 404 4.39 28.89 -26.03
CA THR A 404 4.64 30.31 -26.28
C THR A 404 4.71 30.65 -27.77
N ASN A 405 5.28 29.77 -28.59
CA ASN A 405 5.44 30.00 -30.04
C ASN A 405 4.17 29.68 -30.84
N ARG A 406 3.30 28.79 -30.33
CA ARG A 406 2.01 28.43 -30.95
C ARG A 406 0.81 29.04 -30.22
N TRP A 407 1.02 30.04 -29.36
CA TRP A 407 0.00 30.59 -28.45
C TRP A 407 -1.37 30.85 -29.09
N ASP A 408 -1.39 31.41 -30.30
CA ASP A 408 -2.61 31.77 -31.03
C ASP A 408 -3.18 30.62 -31.88
N SER A 409 -2.48 29.49 -31.94
CA SER A 409 -2.78 28.32 -32.78
C SER A 409 -2.73 26.98 -32.03
N LEU A 410 -2.85 27.00 -30.70
CA LEU A 410 -2.87 25.79 -29.88
C LEU A 410 -4.09 24.92 -30.22
N ALA A 411 -3.89 23.61 -30.34
CA ALA A 411 -4.99 22.66 -30.47
C ALA A 411 -5.90 22.71 -29.23
N LYS A 412 -7.18 22.31 -29.37
CA LYS A 412 -8.14 22.26 -28.25
C LYS A 412 -7.54 21.48 -27.07
N HIS A 413 -6.88 20.36 -27.39
CA HIS A 413 -6.03 19.59 -26.47
C HIS A 413 -4.66 19.37 -27.07
N THR A 414 -3.63 19.48 -26.23
CA THR A 414 -2.26 19.11 -26.59
C THR A 414 -1.78 18.02 -25.65
N MET A 415 -1.34 16.90 -26.23
CA MET A 415 -0.69 15.79 -25.53
C MET A 415 0.81 15.99 -25.60
N TYR A 416 1.43 16.29 -24.45
CA TYR A 416 2.87 16.50 -24.32
C TYR A 416 3.54 15.21 -23.86
N LEU A 417 4.55 14.75 -24.61
CA LEU A 417 5.24 13.48 -24.39
C LEU A 417 6.76 13.59 -24.62
N GLN A 418 7.52 12.81 -23.88
CA GLN A 418 8.92 12.49 -24.21
C GLN A 418 8.95 11.44 -25.32
N ALA A 419 10.01 11.38 -26.13
CA ALA A 419 10.18 10.35 -27.15
C ALA A 419 10.50 8.98 -26.53
N ASP A 420 11.17 8.96 -25.38
CA ASP A 420 11.34 7.77 -24.53
C ASP A 420 10.28 7.72 -23.43
N VAL A 421 9.02 7.50 -23.83
CA VAL A 421 8.05 6.98 -22.86
C VAL A 421 8.35 5.49 -22.76
N GLY A 422 9.14 5.07 -21.77
CA GLY A 422 9.19 3.67 -21.39
C GLY A 422 7.76 3.18 -21.16
N PHE A 423 7.16 2.53 -22.17
CA PHE A 423 5.71 2.36 -22.30
C PHE A 423 5.18 1.44 -21.22
N SER A 424 4.94 2.01 -20.05
CA SER A 424 4.23 1.32 -19.01
C SER A 424 2.80 1.13 -19.52
N LYS A 425 2.27 -0.09 -19.40
CA LYS A 425 0.86 -0.42 -19.67
C LYS A 425 -0.12 0.60 -19.08
N ASN A 426 0.33 1.32 -18.06
CA ASN A 426 -0.31 2.40 -17.33
C ASN A 426 -0.70 3.57 -18.23
N PHE A 427 0.19 4.02 -19.12
CA PHE A 427 -0.02 5.16 -19.99
C PHE A 427 -1.27 4.98 -20.85
N TYR A 428 -1.33 3.89 -21.62
CA TYR A 428 -2.45 3.60 -22.51
C TYR A 428 -3.74 3.24 -21.77
N LYS A 429 -3.65 2.72 -20.54
CA LYS A 429 -4.83 2.54 -19.70
C LYS A 429 -5.40 3.90 -19.28
N ARG A 430 -4.55 4.84 -18.87
CA ARG A 430 -4.99 6.19 -18.48
C ARG A 430 -5.60 6.95 -19.65
N LEU A 431 -4.92 6.93 -20.80
CA LEU A 431 -5.41 7.56 -22.01
C LEU A 431 -6.81 7.06 -22.38
N ARG A 432 -7.02 5.74 -22.46
CA ARG A 432 -8.31 5.16 -22.87
C ARG A 432 -9.42 5.30 -21.83
N ASN A 433 -9.09 5.19 -20.55
CA ASN A 433 -10.12 5.16 -19.50
C ASN A 433 -10.52 6.56 -19.04
N TYR A 434 -9.66 7.56 -19.21
CA TYR A 434 -9.86 8.88 -18.61
C TYR A 434 -9.85 10.05 -19.59
N PHE A 435 -9.24 9.95 -20.78
CA PHE A 435 -9.28 11.11 -21.67
C PHE A 435 -10.68 11.29 -22.27
N VAL A 436 -11.28 12.46 -22.06
CA VAL A 436 -12.58 12.86 -22.61
C VAL A 436 -12.39 14.12 -23.46
N PRO A 437 -12.26 14.00 -24.79
CA PRO A 437 -11.94 15.12 -25.69
C PRO A 437 -12.89 16.33 -25.59
N GLU A 438 -14.09 16.14 -25.06
CA GLU A 438 -15.08 17.18 -24.91
C GLU A 438 -14.75 18.14 -23.76
N ARG A 439 -14.26 17.62 -22.63
CA ARG A 439 -14.23 18.31 -21.33
C ARG A 439 -12.93 18.20 -20.54
N THR A 440 -11.99 17.33 -20.91
CA THR A 440 -10.69 17.20 -20.20
C THR A 440 -9.98 18.56 -20.19
N GLY A 441 -9.67 19.08 -19.00
CA GLY A 441 -8.83 20.27 -18.83
C GLY A 441 -7.37 19.87 -18.68
N PHE A 442 -7.09 18.95 -17.76
CA PHE A 442 -5.77 18.39 -17.56
C PHE A 442 -5.85 16.92 -17.16
N LEU A 443 -5.10 16.06 -17.84
CA LEU A 443 -4.97 14.64 -17.53
C LEU A 443 -3.50 14.25 -17.47
N HIS A 444 -3.05 13.74 -16.31
CA HIS A 444 -1.72 13.20 -16.15
C HIS A 444 -1.64 11.75 -16.64
N LEU A 445 -0.73 11.45 -17.56
CA LEU A 445 -0.60 10.13 -18.18
C LEU A 445 0.46 9.22 -17.52
N GLY A 446 1.24 9.75 -16.58
CA GLY A 446 2.28 9.04 -15.84
C GLY A 446 1.87 8.66 -14.41
N PHE A 447 2.78 8.88 -13.45
CA PHE A 447 2.54 8.75 -12.02
C PHE A 447 2.40 10.11 -11.34
N PHE A 448 1.61 10.14 -10.27
CA PHE A 448 1.52 11.29 -9.39
C PHE A 448 1.88 10.91 -7.95
N GLU A 449 2.39 11.89 -7.21
CA GLU A 449 2.85 11.75 -5.83
C GLU A 449 2.29 12.92 -5.02
N PRO A 450 1.49 12.67 -3.97
CA PRO A 450 1.10 13.76 -3.09
C PRO A 450 2.29 14.19 -2.22
N CYS A 451 2.43 15.49 -1.98
CA CYS A 451 3.43 16.05 -1.08
C CYS A 451 2.85 17.18 -0.22
N SER A 452 3.45 17.41 0.94
CA SER A 452 3.16 18.62 1.72
C SER A 452 3.89 19.79 1.09
N CYS A 453 3.19 20.87 0.76
CA CYS A 453 3.79 21.97 -0.01
C CYS A 453 5.00 22.61 0.66
N GLU A 454 4.97 22.81 1.99
CA GLU A 454 6.09 23.39 2.71
C GLU A 454 7.31 22.46 2.80
N GLN A 455 7.15 21.16 2.62
CA GLN A 455 8.23 20.16 2.70
C GLN A 455 8.09 19.14 1.58
N CYS A 456 7.96 19.66 0.36
CA CYS A 456 7.62 18.83 -0.79
C CYS A 456 8.82 18.02 -1.29
N GLY A 457 8.59 16.74 -1.55
CA GLY A 457 9.55 15.79 -2.12
C GLY A 457 8.85 14.54 -2.63
N ASP A 458 9.60 13.66 -3.30
CA ASP A 458 9.06 12.45 -3.93
C ASP A 458 9.86 11.17 -3.62
N GLU A 459 9.33 10.01 -4.06
CA GLU A 459 10.00 8.70 -3.94
C GLU A 459 11.31 8.59 -4.76
N PHE A 460 11.69 9.62 -5.53
CA PHE A 460 12.87 9.65 -6.39
C PHE A 460 13.95 10.64 -5.93
N TRP A 461 13.97 11.00 -4.64
CA TRP A 461 15.03 11.82 -4.01
C TRP A 461 15.07 13.27 -4.48
N TRP A 462 13.98 13.76 -5.08
CA TRP A 462 13.84 15.17 -5.34
C TRP A 462 13.16 15.86 -4.16
N TRP A 463 13.62 17.06 -3.84
CA TRP A 463 13.13 17.88 -2.75
C TRP A 463 13.12 19.35 -3.15
N ASP A 464 12.08 20.07 -2.74
CA ASP A 464 11.95 21.49 -2.97
C ASP A 464 12.66 22.32 -1.88
N HIS A 465 14.00 22.27 -1.89
CA HIS A 465 14.82 23.08 -0.98
C HIS A 465 14.64 24.59 -1.21
N ALA A 466 14.36 24.97 -2.46
CA ALA A 466 14.25 26.35 -2.89
C ALA A 466 12.85 26.96 -2.69
N LYS A 467 11.89 26.21 -2.14
CA LYS A 467 10.51 26.66 -1.89
C LYS A 467 9.81 27.16 -3.15
N LEU A 468 10.08 26.51 -4.28
CA LEU A 468 9.47 26.83 -5.57
C LEU A 468 8.01 26.38 -5.63
N ILE A 469 7.67 25.25 -5.02
CA ILE A 469 6.30 24.74 -4.95
C ILE A 469 5.37 25.74 -4.25
N PRO A 470 5.62 26.18 -3.00
CA PRO A 470 4.77 27.18 -2.35
C PRO A 470 4.75 28.52 -3.08
N LYS A 471 5.88 28.95 -3.64
CA LYS A 471 5.97 30.18 -4.43
C LYS A 471 5.01 30.15 -5.63
N TYR A 472 5.13 29.14 -6.49
CA TYR A 472 4.32 29.04 -7.69
C TYR A 472 2.87 28.66 -7.39
N TYR A 473 2.60 27.91 -6.33
CA TYR A 473 1.23 27.66 -5.89
C TYR A 473 0.50 28.97 -5.55
N ALA A 474 1.14 29.83 -4.74
CA ALA A 474 0.58 31.13 -4.39
C ALA A 474 0.37 32.00 -5.64
N GLU A 475 1.28 31.97 -6.60
CA GLU A 475 1.17 32.70 -7.87
C GLU A 475 0.03 32.18 -8.77
N ILE A 476 -0.16 30.86 -8.82
CA ILE A 476 -1.14 30.19 -9.70
C ILE A 476 -2.56 30.27 -9.14
N TYR A 477 -2.73 30.04 -7.85
CA TYR A 477 -4.06 29.95 -7.23
C TYR A 477 -4.46 31.20 -6.45
N ASN A 478 -3.52 32.09 -6.12
CA ASN A 478 -3.73 33.21 -5.20
C ASN A 478 -4.28 32.75 -3.83
N LEU A 479 -3.78 31.61 -3.36
CA LEU A 479 -4.16 30.96 -2.10
C LEU A 479 -2.92 30.60 -1.28
N THR A 480 -3.10 30.38 0.01
CA THR A 480 -2.07 29.77 0.87
C THR A 480 -1.84 28.33 0.42
N CYS A 481 -0.57 27.92 0.38
CA CYS A 481 -0.23 26.60 -0.11
C CYS A 481 -0.67 25.50 0.86
N GLU A 482 -1.41 24.52 0.34
CA GLU A 482 -1.82 23.31 1.05
C GLU A 482 -1.06 22.10 0.51
N ASP A 483 -1.53 20.87 0.75
CA ASP A 483 -0.94 19.69 0.12
C ASP A 483 -1.16 19.72 -1.40
N VAL A 484 -0.14 19.34 -2.17
CA VAL A 484 -0.17 19.40 -3.64
C VAL A 484 0.13 18.06 -4.27
N LEU A 485 -0.39 17.87 -5.48
CA LEU A 485 -0.10 16.71 -6.32
C LEU A 485 1.08 16.99 -7.25
N LEU A 486 2.17 16.23 -7.11
CA LEU A 486 3.29 16.26 -8.04
C LEU A 486 3.05 15.35 -9.24
N SER A 487 3.50 15.78 -10.42
CA SER A 487 3.57 14.97 -11.64
C SER A 487 4.94 14.31 -11.82
N TYR A 488 5.00 13.23 -12.61
CA TYR A 488 6.28 12.60 -12.98
C TYR A 488 6.30 12.22 -14.46
N LYS A 489 7.51 12.15 -15.07
CA LYS A 489 7.78 11.81 -16.49
C LYS A 489 7.25 12.78 -17.55
N GLY A 490 6.78 13.97 -17.15
CA GLY A 490 6.40 15.04 -18.09
C GLY A 490 5.44 14.60 -19.21
N SER A 491 4.55 13.64 -18.95
CA SER A 491 3.61 13.08 -19.93
C SER A 491 2.18 13.37 -19.50
N PHE A 492 1.49 14.24 -20.24
CA PHE A 492 0.16 14.74 -19.87
C PHE A 492 -0.61 15.30 -21.07
N ILE A 493 -1.91 15.51 -20.88
CA ILE A 493 -2.78 16.24 -21.81
C ILE A 493 -3.23 17.51 -21.10
N ALA A 494 -3.16 18.65 -21.78
CA ALA A 494 -3.72 19.91 -21.31
C ALA A 494 -4.60 20.53 -22.40
N SER A 495 -5.69 21.17 -22.00
CA SER A 495 -6.52 21.96 -22.92
C SER A 495 -5.86 23.31 -23.23
N ALA A 496 -6.14 23.87 -24.41
CA ALA A 496 -5.74 25.24 -24.72
C ALA A 496 -6.42 26.25 -23.78
N ALA A 497 -7.68 26.03 -23.40
CA ALA A 497 -8.43 26.95 -22.55
C ALA A 497 -7.77 27.11 -21.17
N ARG A 498 -7.33 26.01 -20.55
CA ARG A 498 -6.59 25.98 -19.29
C ARG A 498 -5.16 26.47 -19.43
N THR A 499 -4.47 26.07 -20.51
CA THR A 499 -3.14 26.60 -20.84
C THR A 499 -3.18 28.12 -20.90
N ARG A 500 -4.15 28.68 -21.61
CA ARG A 500 -4.27 30.12 -21.83
C ARG A 500 -4.71 30.91 -20.61
N GLY A 501 -5.34 30.27 -19.63
CA GLY A 501 -5.86 30.91 -18.41
C GLY A 501 -4.81 31.57 -17.50
N LEU A 502 -3.56 31.12 -17.52
CA LEU A 502 -2.45 31.78 -16.80
C LEU A 502 -1.80 32.92 -17.59
N GLY A 503 -2.10 33.07 -18.88
CA GLY A 503 -1.51 34.06 -19.76
C GLY A 503 -0.15 33.65 -20.33
N LYS A 504 0.21 34.25 -21.47
CA LYS A 504 1.43 33.90 -22.23
C LYS A 504 2.71 34.19 -21.47
N GLU A 505 2.74 35.31 -20.77
CA GLU A 505 3.90 35.79 -20.02
C GLU A 505 4.34 34.81 -18.95
N PHE A 506 3.40 34.14 -18.25
CA PHE A 506 3.73 33.13 -17.26
C PHE A 506 4.57 31.98 -17.84
N TYR A 507 4.18 31.43 -18.99
CA TYR A 507 4.96 30.37 -19.66
C TYR A 507 6.25 30.89 -20.27
N HIS A 508 6.25 32.14 -20.75
CA HIS A 508 7.44 32.79 -21.25
C HIS A 508 8.49 32.96 -20.13
N ASP A 509 8.09 33.38 -18.93
CA ASP A 509 8.98 33.56 -17.78
C ASP A 509 9.54 32.24 -17.26
N LEU A 510 8.71 31.18 -17.21
CA LEU A 510 9.18 29.82 -16.93
C LEU A 510 10.22 29.38 -17.96
N ARG A 511 9.98 29.68 -19.25
CA ARG A 511 10.92 29.35 -20.32
C ARG A 511 12.21 30.13 -20.18
N GLN A 512 12.12 31.44 -19.97
CA GLN A 512 13.26 32.33 -19.83
C GLN A 512 14.16 31.90 -18.67
N THR A 513 13.55 31.45 -17.57
CA THR A 513 14.26 30.87 -16.43
C THR A 513 15.14 29.67 -16.83
N LEU A 514 14.70 28.83 -17.77
CA LEU A 514 15.48 27.67 -18.24
C LEU A 514 16.53 28.00 -19.30
N VAL A 515 16.29 29.03 -20.13
CA VAL A 515 17.16 29.33 -21.28
C VAL A 515 18.20 30.41 -21.00
N ASP A 516 17.93 31.31 -20.05
CA ASP A 516 18.89 32.33 -19.65
C ASP A 516 19.89 31.77 -18.64
N LYS A 517 21.13 31.63 -19.09
CA LYS A 517 22.24 31.18 -18.23
C LYS A 517 22.46 32.06 -16.99
N ASN A 518 22.02 33.32 -17.02
CA ASN A 518 22.12 34.24 -15.89
C ASN A 518 20.88 34.23 -14.99
N SER A 519 19.89 33.38 -15.26
CA SER A 519 18.69 33.30 -14.44
C SER A 519 19.02 32.77 -13.03
N TRP A 520 18.05 32.94 -12.11
CA TRP A 520 18.14 32.39 -10.77
C TRP A 520 18.28 30.87 -10.75
N ALA A 521 17.71 30.16 -11.73
CA ALA A 521 17.70 28.69 -11.76
C ALA A 521 19.08 28.06 -11.99
N HIS A 522 20.04 28.84 -12.50
CA HIS A 522 21.42 28.41 -12.74
C HIS A 522 22.38 28.84 -11.62
N GLN A 523 21.88 29.52 -10.57
CA GLN A 523 22.73 29.97 -9.47
C GLN A 523 22.97 28.85 -8.45
N PRO A 524 24.15 28.81 -7.80
CA PRO A 524 24.56 27.71 -6.90
C PRO A 524 23.54 27.34 -5.81
N GLU A 525 22.76 28.32 -5.34
CA GLU A 525 21.75 28.14 -4.29
C GLU A 525 20.58 27.25 -4.76
N PHE A 526 20.33 27.17 -6.06
CA PHE A 526 19.22 26.42 -6.67
C PHE A 526 19.64 25.08 -7.28
N LEU A 527 20.94 24.76 -7.30
CA LEU A 527 21.50 23.54 -7.89
C LEU A 527 21.60 22.36 -6.90
N GLN A 528 21.28 22.58 -5.63
CA GLN A 528 21.31 21.53 -4.58
C GLN A 528 22.65 20.76 -4.50
N GLY A 529 23.77 21.45 -4.79
CA GLY A 529 25.12 20.87 -4.80
C GLY A 529 25.48 20.09 -6.07
N ARG A 530 24.62 20.09 -7.10
CA ARG A 530 24.89 19.49 -8.41
C ARG A 530 25.58 20.50 -9.35
N PRO A 531 26.34 20.04 -10.35
CA PRO A 531 26.85 20.91 -11.39
C PRO A 531 25.70 21.46 -12.24
N ASP A 532 25.77 22.74 -12.59
CA ASP A 532 24.81 23.36 -13.51
C ASP A 532 24.89 22.75 -14.91
N SER A 533 23.77 22.75 -15.62
CA SER A 533 23.66 22.33 -17.01
C SER A 533 22.53 23.08 -17.70
N MET A 534 22.82 23.72 -18.85
CA MET A 534 21.77 24.27 -19.69
C MET A 534 20.86 23.17 -20.26
N ALA A 535 21.41 22.00 -20.57
CA ALA A 535 20.63 20.89 -21.14
C ALA A 535 19.70 20.23 -20.12
N ALA A 536 20.17 20.09 -18.87
CA ALA A 536 19.45 19.45 -17.78
C ALA A 536 19.51 20.29 -16.48
N PRO A 537 18.91 21.50 -16.47
CA PRO A 537 18.95 22.38 -15.31
C PRO A 537 18.16 21.76 -14.16
N ASP A 538 18.57 22.05 -12.93
CA ASP A 538 17.92 21.49 -11.74
C ASP A 538 16.45 21.91 -11.64
N PHE A 539 16.14 23.15 -12.05
CA PHE A 539 14.77 23.64 -12.18
C PHE A 539 13.93 22.85 -13.20
N GLY A 540 14.54 22.24 -14.22
CA GLY A 540 13.82 21.38 -15.16
C GLY A 540 13.19 20.16 -14.49
N TYR A 541 13.86 19.57 -13.49
CA TYR A 541 13.29 18.47 -12.69
C TYR A 541 12.14 18.96 -11.79
N THR A 542 12.25 20.17 -11.26
CA THR A 542 11.16 20.80 -10.48
C THR A 542 9.96 21.07 -11.38
N LEU A 543 10.16 21.62 -12.57
CA LEU A 543 9.10 21.88 -13.54
C LEU A 543 8.37 20.59 -13.97
N GLU A 544 9.10 19.47 -14.16
CA GLU A 544 8.48 18.16 -14.44
C GLU A 544 7.43 17.76 -13.40
N ARG A 545 7.65 18.16 -12.14
CA ARG A 545 6.78 17.87 -11.00
C ARG A 545 5.64 18.86 -10.81
N MET A 546 5.78 20.03 -11.41
CA MET A 546 4.81 21.11 -11.29
C MET A 546 3.75 21.09 -12.38
N TRP A 547 3.76 20.20 -13.37
CA TRP A 547 2.81 20.27 -14.49
C TRP A 547 1.34 20.22 -14.05
N SER A 548 0.99 19.34 -13.12
CA SER A 548 -0.34 19.32 -12.48
C SER A 548 -0.69 20.68 -11.87
N MET A 549 0.24 21.31 -11.17
CA MET A 549 0.04 22.63 -10.56
C MET A 549 -0.06 23.76 -11.60
N VAL A 550 0.84 23.79 -12.59
CA VAL A 550 0.86 24.76 -13.70
C VAL A 550 -0.45 24.73 -14.47
N PHE A 551 -1.01 23.54 -14.70
CA PHE A 551 -2.32 23.40 -15.32
C PHE A 551 -3.48 23.35 -14.30
N GLN A 552 -3.30 23.92 -13.12
CA GLN A 552 -4.38 24.14 -12.14
C GLN A 552 -5.14 22.86 -11.74
N CYS A 553 -4.43 21.74 -11.64
CA CYS A 553 -4.94 20.40 -11.37
C CYS A 553 -4.08 19.68 -10.31
N ALA A 554 -3.82 20.38 -9.19
CA ALA A 554 -3.02 19.86 -8.09
C ALA A 554 -3.86 19.27 -6.94
N GLU A 555 -5.14 18.98 -7.18
CA GLU A 555 -6.09 18.52 -6.17
C GLU A 555 -5.70 17.17 -5.56
N MET A 556 -5.72 17.10 -4.23
CA MET A 556 -5.41 15.88 -3.48
C MET A 556 -6.41 14.74 -3.70
N ASP A 557 -7.61 15.08 -4.12
CA ASP A 557 -8.64 14.11 -4.48
C ASP A 557 -8.20 13.16 -5.59
N ILE A 558 -7.41 13.65 -6.55
CA ILE A 558 -6.85 12.82 -7.61
C ILE A 558 -5.87 11.79 -7.03
N ALA A 559 -5.02 12.20 -6.07
CA ALA A 559 -4.13 11.27 -5.37
C ALA A 559 -4.88 10.20 -4.59
N TRP A 560 -6.05 10.54 -4.06
CA TRP A 560 -6.85 9.63 -3.24
C TRP A 560 -7.73 8.71 -4.07
N LYS A 561 -8.44 9.22 -5.07
CA LYS A 561 -9.49 8.52 -5.82
C LYS A 561 -8.98 7.82 -7.08
N CYS A 562 -7.93 8.32 -7.73
CA CYS A 562 -7.47 7.74 -8.99
C CYS A 562 -6.85 6.33 -8.80
N PRO A 563 -7.33 5.30 -9.54
CA PRO A 563 -6.72 3.96 -9.53
C PRO A 563 -5.25 3.93 -9.89
N SER A 564 -4.53 3.04 -9.20
CA SER A 564 -3.23 2.60 -9.66
C SER A 564 -3.40 1.96 -11.02
N SER A 565 -2.31 1.97 -11.76
CA SER A 565 -2.30 1.41 -13.09
C SER A 565 -2.46 -0.11 -13.13
N THR A 566 -2.17 -0.79 -12.02
CA THR A 566 -2.41 -2.22 -11.86
C THR A 566 -3.91 -2.48 -11.92
N SER A 567 -4.68 -1.79 -11.06
CA SER A 567 -6.13 -1.96 -10.96
C SER A 567 -6.82 -1.33 -12.16
N GLY A 568 -6.52 -0.06 -12.47
CA GLY A 568 -7.05 0.68 -13.63
C GLY A 568 -8.53 1.08 -13.53
N TRP A 569 -9.19 0.73 -12.44
CA TRP A 569 -10.58 1.06 -12.10
C TRP A 569 -10.75 1.04 -10.57
N ARG A 570 -11.82 1.66 -10.07
CA ARG A 570 -12.31 1.48 -8.68
C ARG A 570 -13.82 1.30 -8.66
N LEU A 571 -14.32 0.58 -7.66
CA LEU A 571 -15.77 0.46 -7.45
C LEU A 571 -16.35 1.82 -7.04
N GLY A 572 -17.41 2.25 -7.73
CA GLY A 572 -17.99 3.59 -7.53
C GLY A 572 -17.05 4.73 -7.97
N GLY A 573 -16.08 4.42 -8.83
CA GLY A 573 -15.19 5.40 -9.45
C GLY A 573 -15.84 6.14 -10.60
N ASP A 574 -15.33 7.33 -10.85
CA ASP A 574 -15.71 8.17 -11.97
C ASP A 574 -14.49 8.58 -12.80
N ILE A 575 -14.73 9.00 -14.03
CA ILE A 575 -13.70 9.52 -14.95
C ILE A 575 -13.09 10.82 -14.40
N SER A 576 -13.80 11.57 -13.54
CA SER A 576 -13.23 12.71 -12.80
C SER A 576 -12.13 12.34 -11.80
N ASP A 577 -12.04 11.07 -11.36
CA ASP A 577 -11.12 10.70 -10.26
C ASP A 577 -9.64 10.89 -10.60
N CYS A 578 -9.28 10.96 -11.89
CA CYS A 578 -7.89 11.01 -12.37
C CYS A 578 -7.51 12.29 -13.13
N GLN A 579 -8.40 13.28 -13.20
CA GLN A 579 -8.19 14.45 -14.06
C GLN A 579 -8.98 15.65 -13.57
N CYS A 580 -8.66 16.83 -14.10
CA CYS A 580 -9.49 18.02 -13.94
C CYS A 580 -10.20 18.35 -15.23
N PHE A 581 -11.48 18.67 -15.14
CA PHE A 581 -12.28 19.12 -16.27
C PHE A 581 -12.30 20.66 -16.38
N ASP A 582 -12.51 21.19 -17.57
CA ASP A 582 -12.74 22.63 -17.78
C ASP A 582 -14.21 23.02 -17.72
N VAL A 583 -15.09 22.04 -17.91
CA VAL A 583 -16.55 22.19 -17.87
C VAL A 583 -17.10 21.01 -17.08
N GLU A 584 -18.04 21.27 -16.17
CA GLU A 584 -18.65 20.23 -15.33
C GLU A 584 -19.52 19.22 -16.10
#